data_AF-A0A3M2BNK8-F1
#
_entry.id   AF-A0A3M2BNK8-F1
#
_cell.length_a   1.000
_cell.length_b   1.000
_cell.length_c   1.000
_cell.angle_alpha   90.00
_cell.angle_beta   90.00
_cell.angle_gamma   90.00
#
_symmetry.space_group_name_H-M   'P 1'
#
loop_
_entity.id
_entity.type
_entity.pdbx_description
1 polymer ?
#
loop_
_entity_poly.entity_id
_entity_poly.type
_entity_poly.pdbx_seq_one_letter_code
_entity_poly.pdbx_strand_id
1 'polypeptide(L)'
;MLLAVLAASLLLWARLLPRRRAVLAAALAAAVAVAAVAAVEPLRERVVRKASQLRQGQINHVLTGRLDGWRAAWWMLRQHPLAGVGHGAYRAEFAGARLALSERGVRFYPRHKQPFFANGHSEVLESAASWGWPGVAAMAWAAALAAAAGRRALRRLRATPAGRVEAAVLEAASLGLAVLVATTFVFHLALVAYPALLLVAALFSLAREEGG
;
A
#
# COMPACT_ATOMS: atom_id res chain seq x y z
N MET A 1 2.93 -4.59 1.98
CA MET A 1 4.24 -4.65 2.67
C MET A 1 5.38 -5.08 1.75
N LEU A 2 5.45 -6.32 1.24
CA LEU A 2 6.56 -6.75 0.35
C LEU A 2 6.72 -5.87 -0.90
N LEU A 3 5.61 -5.50 -1.56
CA LEU A 3 5.65 -4.58 -2.71
C LEU A 3 6.19 -3.20 -2.34
N ALA A 4 5.88 -2.69 -1.14
CA ALA A 4 6.37 -1.41 -0.68
C ALA A 4 7.87 -1.45 -0.36
N VAL A 5 8.32 -2.51 0.33
CA VAL A 5 9.74 -2.76 0.59
C VAL A 5 10.50 -2.88 -0.71
N LEU A 6 9.99 -3.66 -1.67
CA LEU A 6 10.61 -3.82 -2.98
C LEU A 6 10.66 -2.49 -3.73
N ALA A 7 9.56 -1.74 -3.82
CA ALA A 7 9.52 -0.45 -4.51
C ALA A 7 10.47 0.57 -3.88
N ALA A 8 10.47 0.70 -2.55
CA ALA A 8 11.38 1.57 -1.82
C ALA A 8 12.84 1.15 -2.03
N SER A 9 13.14 -0.15 -1.93
CA SER A 9 14.50 -0.67 -2.09
C SER A 9 15.02 -0.46 -3.52
N LEU A 10 14.20 -0.78 -4.53
CA LEU A 10 14.56 -0.57 -5.94
C LEU A 10 14.81 0.91 -6.22
N LEU A 11 13.94 1.81 -5.73
CA LEU A 11 14.15 3.25 -5.90
C LEU A 11 15.43 3.71 -5.20
N LEU A 12 15.65 3.28 -3.95
CA LEU A 12 16.85 3.64 -3.19
C LEU A 12 18.12 3.22 -3.93
N TRP A 13 18.22 1.95 -4.32
CA TRP A 13 19.39 1.44 -5.02
C TRP A 13 19.57 2.06 -6.41
N ALA A 14 18.49 2.35 -7.12
CA ALA A 14 18.54 3.05 -8.40
C ALA A 14 19.06 4.50 -8.28
N ARG A 15 18.90 5.13 -7.12
CA ARG A 15 19.43 6.48 -6.85
C ARG A 15 20.85 6.48 -6.30
N LEU A 16 21.24 5.46 -5.54
CA LEU A 16 22.55 5.40 -4.89
C LEU A 16 23.64 4.71 -5.74
N LEU A 17 23.26 3.77 -6.61
CA LEU A 17 24.23 3.00 -7.39
C LEU A 17 24.26 3.45 -8.87
N PRO A 18 25.44 3.39 -9.53
CA PRO A 18 25.49 3.51 -10.98
C PRO A 18 24.65 2.40 -11.63
N ARG A 19 23.94 2.71 -12.73
CA ARG A 19 22.95 1.81 -13.37
C ARG A 19 23.41 0.36 -13.50
N ARG A 20 24.66 0.14 -13.91
CA ARG A 20 25.24 -1.20 -14.04
C ARG A 20 25.23 -1.98 -12.72
N ARG A 21 25.61 -1.35 -11.61
CA ARG A 21 25.61 -1.97 -10.27
C ARG A 21 24.20 -2.16 -9.73
N ALA A 22 23.27 -1.24 -9.99
CA ALA A 22 21.87 -1.40 -9.61
C ALA A 22 21.22 -2.62 -10.29
N VAL A 23 21.48 -2.81 -11.59
CA VAL A 23 21.02 -3.99 -12.34
C VAL A 23 21.62 -5.27 -11.78
N LEU A 24 22.93 -5.28 -11.49
CA LEU A 24 23.60 -6.45 -10.89
C LEU A 24 23.04 -6.76 -9.50
N ALA A 25 22.81 -5.76 -8.65
CA ALA A 25 22.23 -5.94 -7.33
C ALA A 25 20.78 -6.48 -7.41
N ALA A 26 19.97 -5.97 -8.35
CA ALA A 26 18.62 -6.48 -8.59
C ALA A 26 18.64 -7.92 -9.11
N ALA A 27 19.56 -8.26 -10.02
CA ALA A 27 19.73 -9.61 -10.54
C ALA A 27 20.18 -10.58 -9.44
N LEU A 28 21.13 -10.17 -8.59
CA LEU A 28 21.58 -10.96 -7.44
C LEU A 28 20.44 -11.18 -6.43
N ALA A 29 19.68 -10.14 -6.09
CA ALA A 29 18.52 -10.26 -5.22
C ALA A 29 17.46 -11.21 -5.79
N ALA A 30 17.20 -11.15 -7.10
CA ALA A 30 16.30 -12.08 -7.78
C ALA A 30 16.83 -13.52 -7.74
N ALA A 31 18.12 -13.73 -8.00
CA ALA A 31 18.74 -15.05 -7.92
C ALA A 31 18.67 -15.65 -6.52
N VAL A 32 18.93 -14.84 -5.47
CA VAL A 32 18.77 -15.26 -4.07
C VAL A 32 17.33 -15.62 -3.75
N ALA A 33 16.36 -14.82 -4.22
CA ALA A 33 14.94 -15.12 -4.02
C ALA A 33 14.53 -16.43 -4.71
N VAL A 34 15.00 -16.69 -5.94
CA VAL A 34 14.76 -17.95 -6.65
C VAL A 34 15.40 -19.13 -5.92
N ALA A 35 16.65 -18.99 -5.48
CA ALA A 35 17.34 -20.02 -4.69
C ALA A 35 16.61 -20.32 -3.38
N ALA A 36 16.13 -19.29 -2.67
CA ALA A 36 15.35 -19.45 -1.45
C ALA A 36 14.02 -20.19 -1.70
N VAL A 37 13.31 -19.86 -2.79
CA VAL A 37 12.09 -20.58 -3.20
C VAL A 37 12.41 -22.04 -3.53
N ALA A 38 13.54 -22.32 -4.19
CA ALA A 38 13.93 -23.69 -4.53
C ALA A 38 14.29 -24.51 -3.28
N ALA A 39 15.08 -23.92 -2.38
CA ALA A 39 15.64 -24.59 -1.20
C ALA A 39 14.62 -24.80 -0.05
N VAL A 40 13.60 -23.95 0.05
CA VAL A 40 12.65 -23.97 1.17
C VAL A 40 11.30 -24.54 0.73
N GLU A 41 11.02 -25.79 1.13
CA GLU A 41 9.81 -26.53 0.75
C GLU A 41 8.52 -25.71 0.93
N PRO A 42 8.23 -25.11 2.11
CA PRO A 42 7.00 -24.33 2.28
C PRO A 42 6.86 -23.13 1.34
N LEU A 43 7.99 -22.51 0.94
CA LEU A 43 7.99 -21.40 -0.01
C LEU A 43 7.71 -21.90 -1.42
N ARG A 44 8.33 -23.00 -1.82
CA ARG A 44 8.11 -23.62 -3.12
C ARG A 44 6.65 -23.99 -3.32
N GLU A 45 6.07 -24.70 -2.37
CA GLU A 45 4.66 -25.07 -2.44
C GLU A 45 3.76 -23.83 -2.52
N ARG A 46 4.08 -22.78 -1.75
CA ARG A 46 3.31 -21.53 -1.77
C ARG A 46 3.36 -20.86 -3.14
N VAL A 47 4.53 -20.82 -3.77
CA VAL A 47 4.70 -20.28 -5.13
C VAL A 47 3.95 -21.11 -6.15
N VAL A 48 4.09 -22.44 -6.13
CA VAL A 48 3.39 -23.36 -7.05
C VAL A 48 1.87 -23.23 -6.91
N ARG A 49 1.35 -23.18 -5.68
CA ARG A 49 -0.09 -22.97 -5.42
C ARG A 49 -0.58 -21.65 -6.00
N LYS A 50 0.14 -20.54 -5.77
CA LYS A 50 -0.23 -19.21 -6.26
C LYS A 50 -0.15 -19.14 -7.79
N ALA A 51 0.87 -19.74 -8.40
CA ALA A 51 1.00 -19.82 -9.86
C ALA A 51 -0.13 -20.63 -10.49
N SER A 52 -0.51 -21.77 -9.88
CA SER A 52 -1.65 -22.59 -10.31
C SER A 52 -2.97 -21.81 -10.22
N GLN A 53 -3.21 -21.10 -9.11
CA GLN A 53 -4.39 -20.23 -8.94
C GLN A 53 -4.44 -19.13 -10.00
N LEU A 54 -3.30 -18.51 -10.32
CA LEU A 54 -3.23 -17.48 -11.36
C LEU A 54 -3.57 -18.05 -12.75
N ARG A 55 -3.02 -19.22 -13.10
CA ARG A 55 -3.32 -19.92 -14.36
C ARG A 55 -4.81 -20.29 -14.48
N GLN A 56 -5.46 -20.60 -13.37
CA GLN A 56 -6.89 -20.91 -13.31
C GLN A 56 -7.79 -19.66 -13.26
N GLY A 57 -7.24 -18.45 -13.42
CA GLY A 57 -7.99 -17.19 -13.34
C GLY A 57 -8.51 -16.86 -11.94
N GLN A 58 -8.05 -17.56 -10.90
CA GLN A 58 -8.52 -17.38 -9.53
C GLN A 58 -7.79 -16.22 -8.84
N ILE A 59 -7.89 -15.02 -9.41
CA ILE A 59 -7.17 -13.82 -8.95
C ILE A 59 -7.44 -13.53 -7.46
N ASN A 60 -8.67 -13.73 -6.99
CA ASN A 60 -8.98 -13.52 -5.58
C ASN A 60 -8.25 -14.51 -4.66
N HIS A 61 -7.99 -15.73 -5.12
CA HIS A 61 -7.17 -16.70 -4.37
C HIS A 61 -5.71 -16.29 -4.35
N VAL A 62 -5.18 -15.75 -5.46
CA VAL A 62 -3.83 -15.16 -5.54
C VAL A 62 -3.69 -14.02 -4.54
N LEU A 63 -4.68 -13.13 -4.49
CA LEU A 63 -4.74 -12.00 -3.56
C LEU A 63 -5.16 -12.37 -2.14
N THR A 64 -5.41 -13.66 -1.87
CA THR A 64 -5.80 -14.16 -0.54
C THR A 64 -7.04 -13.43 -0.01
N GLY A 65 -8.02 -13.21 -0.88
CA GLY A 65 -9.31 -12.65 -0.52
C GLY A 65 -9.35 -11.13 -0.38
N ARG A 66 -8.26 -10.39 -0.63
CA ARG A 66 -8.25 -8.92 -0.55
C ARG A 66 -9.29 -8.25 -1.46
N LEU A 67 -9.63 -8.87 -2.61
CA LEU A 67 -10.65 -8.31 -3.50
C LEU A 67 -12.04 -8.31 -2.87
N ASP A 68 -12.30 -9.15 -1.87
CA ASP A 68 -13.58 -9.17 -1.16
C ASP A 68 -13.82 -7.83 -0.45
N GLY A 69 -12.81 -7.34 0.29
CA GLY A 69 -12.85 -6.04 0.93
C GLY A 69 -12.95 -4.89 -0.09
N TRP A 70 -12.23 -5.00 -1.21
CA TRP A 70 -12.28 -3.96 -2.24
C TRP A 70 -13.66 -3.85 -2.90
N ARG A 71 -14.28 -4.99 -3.21
CA ARG A 71 -15.62 -5.04 -3.79
C ARG A 71 -16.67 -4.54 -2.81
N ALA A 72 -16.58 -4.91 -1.55
CA ALA A 72 -17.49 -4.42 -0.51
C ALA A 72 -17.34 -2.91 -0.31
N ALA A 73 -16.11 -2.40 -0.22
CA ALA A 73 -15.83 -0.97 -0.10
C ALA A 73 -16.37 -0.17 -1.29
N TRP A 74 -16.13 -0.67 -2.50
CA TRP A 74 -16.65 -0.05 -3.71
C TRP A 74 -18.19 -0.09 -3.76
N TRP A 75 -18.80 -1.19 -3.33
CA TRP A 75 -20.25 -1.30 -3.24
C TRP A 75 -20.82 -0.27 -2.25
N MET A 76 -20.22 -0.13 -1.06
CA MET A 76 -20.61 0.86 -0.03
C MET A 76 -20.49 2.28 -0.55
N LEU A 77 -19.37 2.64 -1.20
CA LEU A 77 -19.20 3.95 -1.83
C LEU A 77 -20.30 4.22 -2.87
N ARG A 78 -20.67 3.22 -3.66
CA ARG A 78 -21.75 3.36 -4.66
C ARG A 78 -23.12 3.53 -4.03
N GLN A 79 -23.38 2.94 -2.86
CA GLN A 79 -24.64 3.14 -2.15
C GLN A 79 -24.68 4.48 -1.40
N HIS A 80 -23.54 4.91 -0.86
CA HIS A 80 -23.43 6.10 -0.02
C HIS A 80 -22.30 7.03 -0.50
N PRO A 81 -22.41 7.65 -1.68
CA PRO A 81 -21.30 8.38 -2.31
C PRO A 81 -20.91 9.67 -1.57
N LEU A 82 -21.81 10.26 -0.78
CA LEU A 82 -21.56 11.55 -0.12
C LEU A 82 -21.06 11.39 1.31
N ALA A 83 -21.73 10.58 2.12
CA ALA A 83 -21.42 10.41 3.54
C ALA A 83 -20.66 9.12 3.85
N GLY A 84 -20.58 8.19 2.90
CA GLY A 84 -20.18 6.82 3.18
C GLY A 84 -21.14 6.13 4.15
N VAL A 85 -20.70 5.01 4.70
CA VAL A 85 -21.45 4.26 5.73
C VAL A 85 -21.20 4.78 7.15
N GLY A 86 -20.36 5.80 7.32
CA GLY A 86 -19.96 6.34 8.61
C GLY A 86 -18.60 5.80 9.08
N HIS A 87 -17.92 6.60 9.90
CA HIS A 87 -16.61 6.27 10.44
C HIS A 87 -16.63 4.99 11.28
N GLY A 88 -15.74 4.05 10.98
CA GLY A 88 -15.65 2.76 11.70
C GLY A 88 -16.81 1.79 11.42
N ALA A 89 -17.81 2.20 10.63
CA ALA A 89 -18.96 1.36 10.32
C ALA A 89 -18.69 0.31 9.23
N TYR A 90 -17.55 0.41 8.51
CA TYR A 90 -17.17 -0.52 7.44
C TYR A 90 -17.35 -1.99 7.85
N ARG A 91 -16.86 -2.35 9.05
CA ARG A 91 -16.95 -3.71 9.57
C ARG A 91 -18.39 -4.17 9.78
N ALA A 92 -19.25 -3.30 10.30
CA ALA A 92 -20.65 -3.62 10.56
C ALA A 92 -21.41 -3.80 9.23
N GLU A 93 -21.14 -2.93 8.26
CA GLU A 93 -21.81 -2.95 6.95
C GLU A 93 -21.27 -4.03 5.99
N PHE A 94 -20.10 -4.61 6.28
CA PHE A 94 -19.46 -5.59 5.39
C PHE A 94 -20.36 -6.80 5.14
N ALA A 95 -21.09 -7.27 6.15
CA ALA A 95 -21.98 -8.42 6.02
C ALA A 95 -23.13 -8.15 5.02
N GLY A 96 -23.75 -6.96 5.10
CA GLY A 96 -24.80 -6.54 4.17
C GLY A 96 -24.28 -6.38 2.75
N ALA A 97 -23.13 -5.70 2.58
CA ALA A 97 -22.49 -5.55 1.28
C ALA A 97 -22.11 -6.90 0.65
N ARG A 98 -21.60 -7.84 1.45
CA ARG A 98 -21.24 -9.20 0.99
C ARG A 98 -22.46 -9.99 0.55
N LEU A 99 -23.57 -9.91 1.28
CA LEU A 99 -24.82 -10.57 0.91
C LEU A 99 -25.34 -10.03 -0.42
N ALA A 100 -25.48 -8.71 -0.54
CA ALA A 100 -25.94 -8.06 -1.76
C ALA A 100 -25.06 -8.37 -2.99
N LEU A 101 -23.74 -8.49 -2.80
CA LEU A 101 -22.81 -8.88 -3.87
C LEU A 101 -22.95 -10.36 -4.24
N SER A 102 -23.16 -11.23 -3.24
CA SER A 102 -23.33 -12.68 -3.44
C SER A 102 -24.64 -12.99 -4.18
N GLU A 103 -25.72 -12.27 -3.88
CA GLU A 103 -26.99 -12.32 -4.62
C GLU A 103 -26.83 -11.94 -6.10
N ARG A 104 -25.84 -11.10 -6.42
CA ARG A 104 -25.44 -10.73 -7.78
C ARG A 104 -24.43 -11.70 -8.41
N GLY A 105 -24.20 -12.86 -7.80
CA GLY A 105 -23.31 -13.90 -8.29
C GLY A 105 -21.81 -13.67 -8.02
N VAL A 106 -21.45 -12.68 -7.19
CA VAL A 106 -20.04 -12.46 -6.83
C VAL A 106 -19.56 -13.57 -5.92
N ARG A 107 -18.51 -14.28 -6.35
CA ARG A 107 -17.88 -15.34 -5.56
C ARG A 107 -16.82 -14.77 -4.61
N PHE A 108 -17.06 -14.89 -3.32
CA PHE A 108 -16.14 -14.52 -2.24
C PHE A 108 -15.11 -15.63 -1.96
N TYR A 109 -14.00 -15.26 -1.33
CA TYR A 109 -12.95 -16.21 -1.01
C TYR A 109 -13.41 -17.23 0.05
N PRO A 110 -13.41 -18.55 -0.22
CA PRO A 110 -14.08 -19.55 0.62
C PRO A 110 -13.51 -19.72 2.03
N ARG A 111 -12.23 -19.39 2.23
CA ARG A 111 -11.58 -19.49 3.55
C ARG A 111 -11.95 -18.35 4.49
N HIS A 112 -12.68 -17.34 4.03
CA HIS A 112 -13.31 -16.33 4.88
C HIS A 112 -14.59 -16.88 5.52
N LYS A 113 -14.43 -17.94 6.32
CA LYS A 113 -15.50 -18.52 7.16
C LYS A 113 -15.84 -17.65 8.36
N GLN A 114 -14.96 -16.70 8.67
CA GLN A 114 -15.03 -15.81 9.81
C GLN A 114 -15.26 -14.37 9.29
N PRO A 115 -16.28 -13.63 9.77
CA PRO A 115 -16.56 -12.24 9.39
C PRO A 115 -15.50 -11.23 9.90
N PHE A 116 -14.36 -11.70 10.40
CA PHE A 116 -13.23 -10.87 10.85
C PHE A 116 -12.45 -10.18 9.71
N PHE A 117 -12.87 -10.35 8.45
CA PHE A 117 -12.44 -9.46 7.36
C PHE A 117 -13.15 -8.12 7.50
N ALA A 118 -12.57 -7.27 8.36
CA ALA A 118 -13.15 -6.06 8.90
C ALA A 118 -12.60 -4.77 8.27
N ASN A 119 -11.92 -4.86 7.13
CA ASN A 119 -11.27 -3.69 6.52
C ASN A 119 -11.20 -3.77 5.00
N GLY A 120 -11.09 -2.60 4.36
CA GLY A 120 -11.01 -2.47 2.92
C GLY A 120 -9.68 -2.93 2.32
N HIS A 121 -8.75 -3.47 3.13
CA HIS A 121 -7.38 -3.81 2.73
C HIS A 121 -6.63 -2.69 1.96
N SER A 122 -7.06 -1.45 2.16
CA SER A 122 -6.54 -0.23 1.53
C SER A 122 -7.14 0.95 2.28
N GLU A 123 -6.30 1.82 2.83
CA GLU A 123 -6.77 3.03 3.54
C GLU A 123 -7.67 3.89 2.64
N VAL A 124 -7.37 3.90 1.33
CA VAL A 124 -8.14 4.67 0.33
C VAL A 124 -9.55 4.12 0.18
N LEU A 125 -9.69 2.81 0.01
CA LEU A 125 -11.00 2.19 -0.19
C LEU A 125 -11.84 2.22 1.09
N GLU A 126 -11.20 2.05 2.24
CA GLU A 126 -11.89 2.13 3.53
C GLU A 126 -12.36 3.53 3.85
N SER A 127 -11.54 4.55 3.57
CA SER A 127 -11.94 5.95 3.69
C SER A 127 -13.06 6.30 2.72
N ALA A 128 -12.99 5.79 1.48
CA ALA A 128 -14.05 5.98 0.49
C ALA A 128 -15.37 5.33 0.93
N ALA A 129 -15.32 4.13 1.50
CA ALA A 129 -16.50 3.46 2.02
C ALA A 129 -17.07 4.19 3.26
N SER A 130 -16.20 4.66 4.15
CA SER A 130 -16.59 5.28 5.43
C SER A 130 -17.12 6.70 5.27
N TRP A 131 -16.56 7.48 4.33
CA TRP A 131 -16.81 8.91 4.19
C TRP A 131 -17.25 9.34 2.78
N GLY A 132 -17.40 8.40 1.85
CA GLY A 132 -17.74 8.71 0.47
C GLY A 132 -16.61 9.43 -0.30
N TRP A 133 -17.01 10.18 -1.31
CA TRP A 133 -16.11 11.05 -2.09
C TRP A 133 -15.40 12.13 -1.25
N PRO A 134 -16.02 12.75 -0.23
CA PRO A 134 -15.31 13.63 0.69
C PRO A 134 -14.08 12.99 1.33
N GLY A 135 -14.17 11.72 1.74
CA GLY A 135 -13.02 10.97 2.27
C GLY A 135 -11.89 10.81 1.24
N VAL A 136 -12.25 10.46 0.00
CA VAL A 136 -11.28 10.36 -1.11
C VAL A 136 -10.62 11.72 -1.38
N ALA A 137 -11.40 12.80 -1.40
CA ALA A 137 -10.89 14.15 -1.60
C ALA A 137 -9.93 14.57 -0.48
N ALA A 138 -10.27 14.29 0.79
CA ALA A 138 -9.41 14.57 1.93
C ALA A 138 -8.07 13.81 1.84
N MET A 139 -8.10 12.52 1.46
CA MET A 139 -6.88 11.74 1.25
C MET A 139 -6.03 12.25 0.09
N ALA A 140 -6.67 12.60 -1.03
CA ALA A 140 -5.97 13.17 -2.19
C ALA A 140 -5.32 14.51 -1.84
N TRP A 141 -6.02 15.35 -1.07
CA TRP A 141 -5.50 16.62 -0.58
C TRP A 141 -4.30 16.41 0.36
N ALA A 142 -4.41 15.52 1.35
CA ALA A 142 -3.31 15.19 2.25
C ALA A 142 -2.09 14.67 1.48
N ALA A 143 -2.30 13.79 0.50
CA ALA A 143 -1.24 13.28 -0.37
C ALA A 143 -0.60 14.40 -1.20
N ALA A 144 -1.39 15.35 -1.72
CA ALA A 144 -0.88 16.50 -2.46
C ALA A 144 -0.03 17.43 -1.58
N LEU A 145 -0.44 17.68 -0.33
CA LEU A 145 0.32 18.45 0.64
C LEU A 145 1.65 17.76 0.99
N ALA A 146 1.62 16.46 1.30
CA ALA A 146 2.82 15.68 1.59
C ALA A 146 3.78 15.65 0.38
N ALA A 147 3.25 15.50 -0.84
CA ALA A 147 4.04 15.55 -2.07
C ALA A 147 4.64 16.94 -2.32
N ALA A 148 3.91 18.02 -2.03
CA ALA A 148 4.43 19.38 -2.15
C ALA A 148 5.55 19.65 -1.14
N ALA A 149 5.35 19.25 0.13
CA ALA A 149 6.36 19.34 1.18
C ALA A 149 7.61 18.51 0.80
N GLY A 150 7.41 17.26 0.36
CA GLY A 150 8.48 16.39 -0.10
C GLY A 150 9.25 16.96 -1.28
N ARG A 151 8.58 17.54 -2.28
CA ARG A 151 9.28 18.22 -3.40
C ARG A 151 10.16 19.36 -2.91
N ARG A 152 9.71 20.16 -1.94
CA ARG A 152 10.52 21.24 -1.36
C ARG A 152 11.71 20.70 -0.58
N ALA A 153 11.48 19.75 0.34
CA ALA A 153 12.52 19.08 1.12
C ALA A 153 13.60 18.46 0.21
N LEU A 154 13.20 17.74 -0.84
CA LEU A 154 14.11 17.10 -1.78
C LEU A 154 14.95 18.10 -2.59
N ARG A 155 14.38 19.24 -2.99
CA ARG A 155 15.15 20.30 -3.68
C ARG A 155 16.28 20.82 -2.79
N ARG A 156 16.01 21.02 -1.50
CA ARG A 156 16.99 21.49 -0.52
C ARG A 156 18.09 20.49 -0.28
N LEU A 157 17.71 19.24 0.05
CA LEU A 157 18.67 18.17 0.30
C LEU A 157 19.60 17.95 -0.91
N ARG A 158 19.09 18.10 -2.13
CA ARG A 158 19.90 17.95 -3.35
C ARG A 158 20.83 19.12 -3.65
N ALA A 159 20.64 20.28 -3.01
CA ALA A 159 21.48 21.45 -3.22
C ALA A 159 22.92 21.21 -2.74
N THR A 160 23.10 20.30 -1.77
CA THR A 160 24.43 19.93 -1.26
C THR A 160 24.82 18.52 -1.73
N PRO A 161 26.11 18.23 -1.91
CA PRO A 161 26.57 16.86 -2.19
C PRO A 161 26.20 15.88 -1.08
N ALA A 162 26.28 16.30 0.19
CA ALA A 162 25.97 15.47 1.35
C ALA A 162 24.48 15.08 1.44
N GLY A 163 23.56 16.01 1.13
CA GLY A 163 22.12 15.75 1.22
C GLY A 163 21.57 14.87 0.08
N ARG A 164 22.36 14.49 -0.93
CA ARG A 164 21.89 13.60 -2.01
C ARG A 164 21.50 12.21 -1.50
N VAL A 165 22.23 11.68 -0.52
CA VAL A 165 21.92 10.37 0.09
C VAL A 165 20.62 10.47 0.88
N GLU A 166 20.48 11.50 1.71
CA GLU A 166 19.26 11.77 2.48
C GLU A 166 18.04 11.96 1.58
N ALA A 167 18.19 12.68 0.46
CA ALA A 167 17.15 12.82 -0.53
C ALA A 167 16.72 11.47 -1.14
N ALA A 168 17.67 10.58 -1.43
CA ALA A 168 17.38 9.25 -1.96
C ALA A 168 16.62 8.38 -0.95
N VAL A 169 17.01 8.42 0.33
CA VAL A 169 16.31 7.73 1.43
C VAL A 169 14.89 8.28 1.58
N LEU A 170 14.73 9.60 1.60
CA LEU A 170 13.44 10.26 1.76
C LEU A 170 12.47 9.93 0.61
N GLU A 171 12.96 9.91 -0.63
CA GLU A 171 12.18 9.48 -1.80
C GLU A 171 11.76 8.01 -1.71
N ALA A 172 12.70 7.12 -1.37
CA ALA A 172 12.43 5.69 -1.22
C ALA A 172 11.39 5.42 -0.13
N ALA A 173 11.55 6.06 1.03
CA ALA A 173 10.60 5.97 2.13
C ALA A 173 9.21 6.49 1.75
N SER A 174 9.15 7.64 1.05
CA SER A 174 7.90 8.24 0.57
C SER A 174 7.17 7.33 -0.43
N LEU A 175 7.89 6.74 -1.38
CA LEU A 175 7.32 5.76 -2.31
C LEU A 175 6.83 4.51 -1.57
N GLY A 176 7.62 4.01 -0.62
CA GLY A 176 7.24 2.88 0.22
C GLY A 176 5.93 3.14 0.97
N LEU A 177 5.82 4.31 1.61
CA LEU A 177 4.60 4.72 2.31
C LEU A 177 3.40 4.84 1.35
N ALA A 178 3.58 5.46 0.18
CA ALA A 178 2.51 5.58 -0.81
C ALA A 178 1.97 4.20 -1.26
N VAL A 179 2.87 3.24 -1.53
CA VAL A 179 2.48 1.87 -1.87
C VAL A 179 1.79 1.17 -0.71
N LEU A 180 2.24 1.39 0.53
CA LEU A 180 1.57 0.82 1.71
C LEU A 180 0.15 1.37 1.87
N VAL A 181 -0.03 2.69 1.84
CA VAL A 181 -1.35 3.35 1.97
C VAL A 181 -2.32 2.84 0.89
N ALA A 182 -1.84 2.64 -0.34
CA ALA A 182 -2.66 2.14 -1.43
C ALA A 182 -3.06 0.66 -1.28
N THR A 183 -2.24 -0.17 -0.63
CA THR A 183 -2.36 -1.65 -0.67
C THR A 183 -2.58 -2.33 0.68
N THR A 184 -2.60 -1.54 1.76
CA THR A 184 -2.77 -2.02 3.14
C THR A 184 -3.34 -0.91 4.03
N PHE A 185 -3.64 -1.25 5.28
CA PHE A 185 -4.05 -0.36 6.36
C PHE A 185 -2.82 0.05 7.21
N VAL A 186 -2.15 1.13 6.82
CA VAL A 186 -0.94 1.63 7.49
C VAL A 186 -1.24 2.19 8.88
N PHE A 187 -2.36 2.87 9.02
CA PHE A 187 -2.67 3.66 10.22
C PHE A 187 -3.41 2.87 11.29
N HIS A 188 -3.84 1.65 10.97
CA HIS A 188 -4.48 0.73 11.90
C HIS A 188 -3.49 -0.08 12.73
N LEU A 189 -2.20 -0.08 12.37
CA LEU A 189 -1.14 -0.81 13.05
C LEU A 189 -0.13 0.19 13.60
N ALA A 190 -0.06 0.35 14.93
CA ALA A 190 0.85 1.31 15.58
C ALA A 190 2.30 1.18 15.10
N LEU A 191 2.76 -0.07 14.89
CA LEU A 191 4.11 -0.39 14.39
C LEU A 191 4.43 0.24 13.02
N VAL A 192 3.41 0.43 12.17
CA VAL A 192 3.58 1.01 10.82
C VAL A 192 3.13 2.47 10.79
N ALA A 193 2.13 2.83 11.59
CA ALA A 193 1.60 4.19 11.69
C ALA A 193 2.66 5.18 12.21
N TYR A 194 3.39 4.81 13.27
CA TYR A 194 4.40 5.68 13.88
C TYR A 194 5.52 6.10 12.91
N PRO A 195 6.23 5.18 12.22
CA PRO A 195 7.26 5.58 11.25
C PRO A 195 6.66 6.34 10.04
N ALA A 196 5.42 6.04 9.64
CA ALA A 196 4.74 6.80 8.59
C ALA A 196 4.50 8.26 9.00
N LEU A 197 4.03 8.49 10.23
CA LEU A 197 3.80 9.84 10.77
C LEU A 197 5.11 10.61 10.95
N LEU A 198 6.18 9.96 11.42
CA LEU A 198 7.51 10.57 11.51
C LEU A 198 8.04 10.99 10.14
N LEU A 199 7.88 10.15 9.12
CA LEU A 199 8.27 10.48 7.75
C LEU A 199 7.50 11.71 7.26
N VAL A 200 6.19 11.75 7.45
CA VAL A 200 5.36 12.91 7.06
C VAL A 200 5.80 14.16 7.82
N ALA A 201 6.03 14.08 9.13
CA ALA A 201 6.53 15.18 9.94
C ALA A 201 7.89 15.69 9.44
N ALA A 202 8.81 14.80 9.09
CA ALA A 202 10.11 15.15 8.52
C ALA A 202 9.97 15.89 7.18
N LEU A 203 9.07 15.45 6.28
CA LEU A 203 8.80 16.14 5.02
C LEU A 203 8.36 17.59 5.25
N PHE A 204 7.46 17.82 6.21
CA PHE A 204 6.99 19.17 6.54
C PHE A 204 8.04 20.01 7.27
N SER A 205 8.81 19.42 8.18
CA SER A 205 9.89 20.11 8.90
C SER A 205 10.95 20.64 7.93
N LEU A 206 11.47 19.75 7.07
CA LEU A 206 12.47 20.09 6.06
C LEU A 206 11.96 21.07 5.00
N ALA A 207 10.63 21.18 4.82
CA ALA A 207 10.03 22.16 3.91
C ALA A 207 9.86 23.55 4.53
N ARG A 208 9.93 23.71 5.86
CA ARG A 208 9.61 24.97 6.57
C ARG A 208 10.78 25.91 6.83
N GLU A 209 12.03 25.44 6.82
CA GLU A 209 13.23 26.25 7.17
C GLU A 209 13.58 27.38 6.17
N GLU A 210 12.61 28.02 5.51
CA GLU A 210 12.82 29.12 4.54
C GLU A 210 12.64 30.53 5.14
N GLY A 211 12.51 30.67 6.46
CA GLY A 211 12.13 31.94 7.09
C GLY A 211 12.78 32.26 8.43
N GLY A 212 14.02 31.82 8.64
CA GLY A 212 14.85 32.20 9.80
C GLY A 212 16.05 33.01 9.36
#